data_AF-A0A060TC11-F1
#
_entry.id   AF-A0A060TC11-F1
#
_cell.length_a   1.000
_cell.length_b   1.000
_cell.length_c   1.000
_cell.angle_alpha   90.00
_cell.angle_beta   90.00
_cell.angle_gamma   90.00
#
_symmetry.space_group_name_H-M   'P 1'
#
loop_
_entity.id
_entity.type
_entity.pdbx_description
1 polymer ?
#
loop_
_entity_poly.entity_id
_entity_poly.type
_entity_poly.pdbx_seq_one_letter_code
_entity_poly.pdbx_strand_id
1 'polypeptide(L)'
;MKLVSILALATAVLADWSVVDGKLSVRSSAGVGEDKKAFGEVASVFLPQHYSLDLTFQTKANGKGARAHQTVAQLVDPATGLHFSIPASTVKPSGNAKLSIGHKSVPSALANAGELELYLVVGSFEGGKPAKVKVVDKLYVEHREESGERPPRMEAKPEIEHVFGPPPKQVDLPMAVLFGASIMGALMIMLGLFSVTGNLEALPEAVKASPFGHLGLIASLVGYELVFVRYYVGTSIFDTLKMLAALTPVAVLAGSRALREVRARRELRDQS
;
A
#
# COMPACT_ATOMS: atom_id res chain seq x y z
N MET A 1 37.52 78.08 -21.21
CA MET A 1 37.14 77.19 -22.33
C MET A 1 35.76 76.62 -22.04
N LYS A 2 34.76 76.95 -22.86
CA LYS A 2 33.41 76.39 -22.80
C LYS A 2 33.39 75.11 -23.64
N LEU A 3 33.00 73.98 -23.05
CA LEU A 3 32.72 72.75 -23.79
C LEU A 3 31.25 72.40 -23.56
N VAL A 4 30.44 72.66 -24.59
CA VAL A 4 29.03 72.29 -24.69
C VAL A 4 28.99 70.85 -25.19
N SER A 5 28.47 69.93 -24.39
CA SER A 5 28.20 68.55 -24.81
C SER A 5 26.77 68.47 -25.33
N ILE A 6 26.62 68.11 -26.61
CA ILE A 6 25.34 67.90 -27.29
C ILE A 6 24.91 66.45 -27.03
N LEU A 7 23.86 66.26 -26.24
CA LEU A 7 23.22 64.96 -26.04
C LEU A 7 22.15 64.77 -27.12
N ALA A 8 22.43 63.89 -28.09
CA ALA A 8 21.47 63.49 -29.11
C ALA A 8 20.41 62.57 -28.47
N LEU A 9 19.20 63.08 -28.34
CA LEU A 9 18.04 62.32 -27.86
C LEU A 9 17.52 61.46 -29.03
N ALA A 10 17.84 60.16 -29.03
CA ALA A 10 17.20 59.20 -29.91
C ALA A 10 15.75 59.00 -29.44
N THR A 11 14.79 59.54 -30.19
CA THR A 11 13.36 59.28 -29.98
C THR A 11 13.09 57.81 -30.29
N ALA A 12 12.95 56.99 -29.25
CA ALA A 12 12.43 55.64 -29.38
C ALA A 12 10.97 55.73 -29.85
N VAL A 13 10.72 55.26 -31.07
CA VAL A 13 9.37 55.13 -31.62
C VAL A 13 8.63 54.10 -30.78
N LEU A 14 7.51 54.49 -30.19
CA LEU A 14 6.60 53.57 -29.49
C LEU A 14 6.06 52.58 -30.53
N ALA A 15 6.50 51.33 -30.47
CA ALA A 15 6.15 50.29 -31.43
C ALA A 15 5.00 49.42 -30.93
N ASP A 16 3.78 49.66 -31.38
CA ASP A 16 2.67 48.74 -31.13
C ASP A 16 2.91 47.44 -31.91
N TRP A 17 3.00 46.33 -31.17
CA TRP A 17 3.27 45.01 -31.74
C TRP A 17 1.97 44.32 -32.14
N SER A 18 1.98 43.67 -33.29
CA SER A 18 0.88 42.80 -33.72
C SER A 18 1.42 41.58 -34.47
N VAL A 19 0.62 40.51 -34.47
CA VAL A 19 0.91 39.28 -35.19
C VAL A 19 -0.06 39.18 -36.37
N VAL A 20 0.48 39.04 -37.57
CA VAL A 20 -0.28 38.96 -38.82
C VAL A 20 0.14 37.69 -39.59
N ASP A 21 -0.77 37.13 -40.38
CA ASP A 21 -0.55 35.93 -41.21
C ASP A 21 -0.12 34.69 -40.42
N GLY A 22 -0.74 34.51 -39.25
CA GLY A 22 -0.55 33.33 -38.43
C GLY A 22 -1.19 32.08 -39.03
N LYS A 23 -0.36 31.07 -39.32
CA LYS A 23 -0.78 29.76 -39.83
C LYS A 23 -0.33 28.66 -38.87
N LEU A 24 -1.26 27.77 -38.59
CA LEU A 24 -1.09 26.56 -37.78
C LEU A 24 -1.06 25.34 -38.71
N SER A 25 -0.07 24.48 -38.55
CA SER A 25 -0.05 23.17 -39.23
C SER A 25 0.42 22.09 -38.27
N VAL A 26 -0.23 20.92 -38.30
CA VAL A 26 0.18 19.73 -37.56
C VAL A 26 1.02 18.87 -38.49
N ARG A 27 2.27 18.58 -38.14
CA ARG A 27 3.18 17.77 -38.97
C ARG A 27 3.65 16.54 -38.22
N SER A 28 3.67 15.40 -38.89
CA SER A 28 4.33 14.21 -38.38
C SER A 28 5.85 14.36 -38.50
N SER A 29 6.60 13.67 -37.64
CA SER A 29 8.05 13.56 -37.77
C SER A 29 8.50 12.92 -39.09
N ALA A 30 7.60 12.23 -39.80
CA ALA A 30 7.81 11.62 -41.11
C ALA A 30 7.45 12.53 -42.30
N GLY A 31 7.08 13.80 -42.06
CA GLY A 31 6.87 14.80 -43.10
C GLY A 31 5.46 14.87 -43.70
N VAL A 32 4.52 14.04 -43.22
CA VAL A 32 3.09 14.12 -43.60
C VAL A 32 2.41 15.14 -42.67
N GLY A 33 1.79 16.17 -43.23
CA GLY A 33 1.16 17.24 -42.43
C GLY A 33 -0.27 17.54 -42.88
N GLU A 34 -1.13 17.85 -41.91
CA GLU A 34 -2.48 18.36 -42.15
C GLU A 34 -2.48 19.85 -42.50
N ASP A 35 -3.60 20.30 -43.07
CA ASP A 35 -3.81 21.62 -43.68
C ASP A 35 -3.47 22.81 -42.78
N LYS A 36 -3.02 23.89 -43.44
CA LYS A 36 -2.66 25.17 -42.82
C LYS A 36 -3.94 25.93 -42.43
N LYS A 37 -4.24 26.03 -41.14
CA LYS A 37 -5.38 26.82 -40.63
C LYS A 37 -4.92 28.18 -40.08
N ALA A 38 -5.74 29.22 -40.21
CA ALA A 38 -5.42 30.56 -39.71
C ALA A 38 -5.60 30.66 -38.18
N PHE A 39 -4.87 31.57 -37.52
CA PHE A 39 -5.03 31.81 -36.08
C PHE A 39 -6.44 32.35 -35.77
N GLY A 40 -7.09 31.81 -34.74
CA GLY A 40 -8.43 32.23 -34.30
C GLY A 40 -9.61 31.49 -34.95
N GLU A 41 -9.40 30.75 -36.04
CA GLU A 41 -10.44 29.92 -36.67
C GLU A 41 -10.43 28.46 -36.19
N VAL A 42 -9.46 28.08 -35.37
CA VAL A 42 -9.28 26.69 -34.93
C VAL A 42 -9.76 26.50 -33.49
N ALA A 43 -10.99 26.02 -33.35
CA ALA A 43 -11.62 25.77 -32.06
C ALA A 43 -10.94 24.65 -31.26
N SER A 44 -10.48 23.58 -31.94
CA SER A 44 -9.79 22.46 -31.29
C SER A 44 -8.71 21.83 -32.17
N VAL A 45 -7.61 21.40 -31.53
CA VAL A 45 -6.48 20.71 -32.17
C VAL A 45 -6.03 19.57 -31.28
N PHE A 46 -5.79 18.40 -31.88
CA PHE A 46 -5.19 17.25 -31.21
C PHE A 46 -3.73 17.10 -31.65
N LEU A 47 -2.81 16.89 -30.70
CA LEU A 47 -1.39 16.67 -30.94
C LEU A 47 -1.01 15.23 -30.57
N PRO A 48 -0.90 14.32 -31.56
CA PRO A 48 -0.52 12.93 -31.33
C PRO A 48 0.97 12.76 -30.97
N GLN A 49 1.32 11.58 -30.45
CA GLN A 49 2.70 11.15 -30.25
C GLN A 49 3.47 11.18 -31.59
N HIS A 50 4.70 11.70 -31.56
CA HIS A 50 5.58 11.90 -32.73
C HIS A 50 5.16 12.99 -33.74
N TYR A 51 4.16 13.82 -33.39
CA TYR A 51 3.81 15.01 -34.17
C TYR A 51 4.37 16.29 -33.54
N SER A 52 4.49 17.33 -34.37
CA SER A 52 4.84 18.68 -33.97
C SER A 52 3.86 19.69 -34.54
N LEU A 53 3.49 20.66 -33.71
CA LEU A 53 2.67 21.81 -34.08
C LEU A 53 3.57 22.92 -34.63
N ASP A 54 3.52 23.13 -35.94
CA ASP A 54 4.27 24.16 -36.63
C ASP A 54 3.43 25.44 -36.76
N LEU A 55 3.88 26.49 -36.08
CA LEU A 55 3.36 27.85 -36.13
C LEU A 55 4.23 28.68 -37.08
N THR A 56 3.63 29.26 -38.11
CA THR A 56 4.29 30.23 -39.00
C THR A 56 3.55 31.56 -38.88
N PHE A 57 4.24 32.63 -38.55
CA PHE A 57 3.60 33.94 -38.35
C PHE A 57 4.58 35.07 -38.64
N GLN A 58 4.05 36.27 -38.87
CA GLN A 58 4.85 37.48 -39.04
C GLN A 58 4.59 38.46 -37.90
N THR A 59 5.67 38.92 -37.26
CA THR A 59 5.64 39.99 -36.26
C THR A 59 5.77 41.35 -36.93
N LYS A 60 4.88 42.28 -36.60
CA LYS A 60 4.91 43.66 -37.08
C LYS A 60 5.04 44.62 -35.90
N ALA A 61 5.86 45.64 -36.07
CA ALA A 61 5.97 46.81 -35.21
C ALA A 61 5.47 48.02 -36.00
N ASN A 62 4.40 48.69 -35.53
CA ASN A 62 3.78 49.84 -36.22
C ASN A 62 3.50 49.59 -37.72
N GLY A 63 3.02 48.37 -38.04
CA GLY A 63 2.68 47.98 -39.41
C GLY A 63 3.84 47.55 -40.31
N LYS A 64 5.11 47.72 -39.88
CA LYS A 64 6.29 47.23 -40.60
C LYS A 64 6.79 45.92 -40.00
N GLY A 65 7.18 44.97 -40.85
CA GLY A 65 7.75 43.70 -40.40
C GLY A 65 9.06 43.94 -39.65
N ALA A 66 9.10 43.56 -38.37
CA ALA A 66 10.24 43.82 -37.49
C ALA A 66 10.48 42.63 -36.56
N ARG A 67 11.73 42.44 -36.14
CA ARG A 67 12.13 41.38 -35.22
C ARG A 67 11.88 41.83 -33.77
N ALA A 68 10.96 41.16 -33.09
CA ALA A 68 10.74 41.35 -31.66
C ALA A 68 11.89 40.77 -30.83
N HIS A 69 12.16 41.35 -29.65
CA HIS A 69 13.17 40.82 -28.72
C HIS A 69 12.70 39.56 -28.01
N GLN A 70 11.39 39.46 -27.72
CA GLN A 70 10.76 38.31 -27.12
C GLN A 70 9.60 37.83 -28.00
N THR A 71 9.67 36.57 -28.42
CA THR A 71 8.61 35.87 -29.12
C THR A 71 8.51 34.47 -28.52
N VAL A 72 7.44 34.21 -27.77
CA VAL A 72 7.27 33.00 -26.98
C VAL A 72 5.86 32.46 -27.16
N ALA A 73 5.72 31.16 -27.43
CA ALA A 73 4.44 30.50 -27.28
C ALA A 73 4.27 30.02 -25.85
N GLN A 74 3.12 30.31 -25.26
CA GLN A 74 2.76 29.89 -23.92
C GLN A 74 1.63 28.88 -24.01
N LEU A 75 1.88 27.69 -23.49
CA LEU A 75 0.87 26.67 -23.21
C LEU A 75 0.34 26.93 -21.80
N VAL A 76 -0.97 27.05 -21.65
CA VAL A 76 -1.62 27.38 -20.37
C VAL A 76 -2.69 26.34 -20.08
N ASP A 77 -2.63 25.74 -18.90
CA ASP A 77 -3.73 24.95 -18.35
C ASP A 77 -4.69 25.88 -17.60
N PRO A 78 -5.97 26.01 -18.04
CA PRO A 78 -6.94 26.88 -17.40
C PRO A 78 -7.38 26.39 -16.01
N ALA A 79 -7.27 25.08 -15.71
CA ALA A 79 -7.73 24.52 -14.44
C ALA A 79 -6.72 24.73 -13.31
N THR A 80 -5.43 24.50 -13.59
CA THR A 80 -4.36 24.63 -12.57
C THR A 80 -3.60 25.95 -12.63
N GLY A 81 -3.74 26.71 -13.72
CA GLY A 81 -2.96 27.92 -13.99
C GLY A 81 -1.49 27.64 -14.35
N LEU A 82 -1.12 26.37 -14.52
CA LEU A 82 0.22 25.98 -14.93
C LEU A 82 0.48 26.45 -16.36
N HIS A 83 1.64 27.08 -16.57
CA HIS A 83 2.03 27.55 -17.89
C HIS A 83 3.45 27.14 -18.25
N PHE A 84 3.67 26.84 -19.51
CA PHE A 84 4.97 26.53 -20.06
C PHE A 84 5.26 27.37 -21.29
N SER A 85 6.44 27.97 -21.31
CA SER A 85 6.87 28.94 -22.33
C SER A 85 7.90 28.32 -23.25
N ILE A 86 7.60 28.29 -24.55
CA ILE A 86 8.50 27.80 -25.60
C ILE A 86 8.95 29.00 -26.44
N PRO A 87 10.24 29.40 -26.38
CA PRO A 87 10.76 30.51 -27.17
C PRO A 87 10.84 30.14 -28.65
N ALA A 88 10.58 31.10 -29.54
CA ALA A 88 10.77 30.93 -30.97
C ALA A 88 12.27 30.85 -31.32
N SER A 89 12.69 29.73 -31.92
CA SER A 89 14.10 29.45 -32.21
C SER A 89 14.74 30.43 -33.21
N THR A 90 13.98 30.89 -34.22
CA THR A 90 14.49 31.84 -35.21
C THR A 90 13.40 32.81 -35.67
N VAL A 91 13.58 34.10 -35.37
CA VAL A 91 12.79 35.20 -35.94
C VAL A 91 13.68 35.96 -36.93
N LYS A 92 13.29 35.99 -38.21
CA LYS A 92 14.05 36.72 -39.24
C LYS A 92 13.93 38.24 -39.02
N PRO A 93 14.90 39.04 -39.50
CA PRO A 93 14.82 40.51 -39.47
C PRO A 93 13.54 41.06 -40.14
N SER A 94 12.98 40.32 -41.11
CA SER A 94 11.72 40.65 -41.80
C SER A 94 10.45 40.42 -40.97
N GLY A 95 10.58 39.99 -39.71
CA GLY A 95 9.47 39.63 -38.83
C GLY A 95 8.91 38.22 -39.04
N ASN A 96 9.39 37.47 -40.04
CA ASN A 96 8.92 36.11 -40.29
C ASN A 96 9.52 35.14 -39.25
N ALA A 97 8.66 34.44 -38.52
CA ALA A 97 9.03 33.48 -37.51
C ALA A 97 8.39 32.11 -37.79
N LYS A 98 9.14 31.06 -37.44
CA LYS A 98 8.65 29.69 -37.41
C LYS A 98 8.93 29.11 -36.04
N LEU A 99 7.91 28.55 -35.40
CA LEU A 99 8.01 27.87 -34.11
C LEU A 99 7.41 26.48 -34.26
N SER A 100 8.13 25.46 -33.81
CA SER A 100 7.68 24.06 -33.83
C SER A 100 7.59 23.56 -32.40
N ILE A 101 6.38 23.16 -31.99
CA ILE A 101 6.11 22.59 -30.67
C ILE A 101 5.96 21.09 -30.87
N GLY A 102 7.01 20.33 -30.57
CA GLY A 102 6.94 18.87 -30.62
C GLY A 102 6.22 18.30 -29.41
N HIS A 103 5.55 17.15 -29.56
CA HIS A 103 4.97 16.41 -28.44
C HIS A 103 5.96 16.25 -27.27
N LYS A 104 7.22 15.89 -27.57
CA LYS A 104 8.32 15.74 -26.59
C LYS A 104 8.70 17.01 -25.83
N SER A 105 8.49 18.19 -26.43
CA SER A 105 8.85 19.47 -25.82
C SER A 105 7.84 19.95 -24.78
N VAL A 106 6.63 19.37 -24.77
CA VAL A 106 5.61 19.66 -23.76
C VAL A 106 5.92 18.86 -22.49
N PRO A 107 5.99 19.53 -21.32
CA PRO A 107 6.15 18.85 -20.03
C PRO A 107 5.01 17.85 -19.78
N SER A 108 5.31 16.72 -19.11
CA SER A 108 4.31 15.68 -18.82
C SER A 108 3.12 16.21 -18.02
N ALA A 109 3.37 17.11 -17.07
CA ALA A 109 2.33 17.74 -16.26
C ALA A 109 1.25 18.46 -17.11
N LEU A 110 1.65 19.12 -18.21
CA LEU A 110 0.72 19.79 -19.12
C LEU A 110 0.14 18.82 -20.15
N ALA A 111 0.90 17.82 -20.61
CA ALA A 111 0.38 16.79 -21.50
C ALA A 111 -0.80 16.00 -20.86
N ASN A 112 -0.83 15.94 -19.52
CA ASN A 112 -1.83 15.20 -18.75
C ASN A 112 -2.99 16.08 -18.24
N ALA A 113 -2.92 17.40 -18.45
CA ALA A 113 -3.95 18.35 -18.00
C ALA A 113 -5.25 18.31 -18.83
N GLY A 114 -5.23 17.65 -19.99
CA GLY A 114 -6.41 17.46 -20.86
C GLY A 114 -6.64 18.63 -21.81
N GLU A 115 -7.16 19.76 -21.33
CA GLU A 115 -7.46 20.96 -22.14
C GLU A 115 -6.38 22.04 -21.93
N LEU A 116 -5.66 22.41 -22.99
CA LEU A 116 -4.66 23.48 -22.94
C LEU A 116 -5.04 24.64 -23.86
N GLU A 117 -4.72 25.86 -23.46
CA GLU A 117 -4.80 27.06 -24.30
C GLU A 117 -3.42 27.42 -24.83
N LEU A 118 -3.35 27.82 -26.10
CA LEU A 118 -2.10 28.25 -26.73
C LEU A 118 -2.12 29.75 -27.01
N TYR A 119 -1.21 30.47 -26.36
CA TYR A 119 -1.00 31.90 -26.56
C TYR A 119 0.33 32.16 -27.25
N LEU A 120 0.37 33.19 -28.09
CA LEU A 120 1.59 33.74 -28.64
C LEU A 120 1.82 35.12 -28.03
N VAL A 121 2.93 35.27 -27.31
CA VAL A 121 3.32 36.51 -26.66
C VAL A 121 4.51 37.10 -27.42
N VAL A 122 4.34 38.33 -27.89
CA VAL A 122 5.35 39.09 -28.64
C VAL A 122 5.59 40.43 -27.96
N GLY A 123 6.85 40.74 -27.69
CA GLY A 123 7.26 41.97 -27.02
C GLY A 123 8.68 42.41 -27.35
N SER A 124 8.96 43.68 -27.12
CA SER A 124 10.27 44.30 -27.33
C SER A 124 10.58 45.28 -26.18
N PHE A 125 11.86 45.54 -25.92
CA PHE A 125 12.27 46.56 -24.95
C PHE A 125 11.91 47.99 -25.40
N GLU A 126 11.68 48.18 -26.69
CA GLU A 126 11.31 49.46 -27.29
C GLU A 126 9.82 49.78 -27.05
N GLY A 127 9.50 50.24 -25.83
CA GLY A 127 8.43 51.17 -25.47
C GLY A 127 6.96 50.95 -25.87
N GLY A 128 6.59 49.99 -26.70
CA GLY A 128 5.21 49.83 -27.18
C GLY A 128 4.43 48.67 -26.56
N LYS A 129 3.13 48.58 -26.89
CA LYS A 129 2.23 47.58 -26.28
C LYS A 129 2.60 46.16 -26.73
N PRO A 130 2.82 45.21 -25.79
CA PRO A 130 3.07 43.82 -26.13
C PRO A 130 1.79 43.14 -26.66
N ALA A 131 1.95 42.24 -27.62
CA ALA A 131 0.84 41.50 -28.20
C ALA A 131 0.74 40.13 -27.53
N LYS A 132 -0.42 39.82 -26.94
CA LYS A 132 -0.81 38.46 -26.53
C LYS A 132 -1.96 38.01 -27.42
N VAL A 133 -1.68 37.10 -28.34
CA VAL A 133 -2.66 36.58 -29.30
C VAL A 133 -3.00 35.14 -28.94
N LYS A 134 -4.29 34.83 -28.81
CA LYS A 134 -4.75 33.45 -28.61
C LYS A 134 -4.72 32.72 -29.95
N VAL A 135 -4.02 31.61 -30.01
CA VAL A 135 -3.78 30.85 -31.25
C VAL A 135 -4.79 29.70 -31.37
N VAL A 136 -5.01 28.96 -30.27
CA VAL A 136 -5.94 27.83 -30.18
C VAL A 136 -6.66 27.89 -28.83
N ASP A 137 -7.97 27.68 -28.84
CA ASP A 137 -8.81 27.62 -27.63
C ASP A 137 -8.68 26.30 -26.90
N LYS A 138 -8.68 25.17 -27.62
CA LYS A 138 -8.58 23.83 -27.03
C LYS A 138 -7.51 22.98 -27.73
N LEU A 139 -6.35 22.87 -27.11
CA LEU A 139 -5.29 21.98 -27.52
C LEU A 139 -5.30 20.73 -26.63
N TYR A 140 -5.51 19.58 -27.25
CA TYR A 140 -5.41 18.28 -26.60
C TYR A 140 -4.08 17.64 -26.96
N VAL A 141 -3.28 17.29 -25.98
CA VAL A 141 -2.01 16.58 -26.18
C VAL A 141 -2.23 15.13 -25.79
N GLU A 142 -1.76 14.20 -26.63
CA GLU A 142 -1.87 12.78 -26.30
C GLU A 142 -1.11 12.47 -25.00
N HIS A 143 -1.78 11.75 -24.11
CA HIS A 143 -1.29 11.43 -22.76
C HIS A 143 0.11 10.82 -22.81
N ARG A 144 0.97 11.24 -21.87
CA ARG A 144 2.29 10.64 -21.68
C ARG A 144 2.35 10.01 -20.31
N GLU A 145 2.49 8.69 -20.31
CA GLU A 145 2.86 7.87 -19.15
C GLU A 145 4.12 8.48 -18.50
N GLU A 146 4.01 8.93 -17.25
CA GLU A 146 5.14 9.44 -16.50
C GLU A 146 6.03 8.27 -16.07
N SER A 147 7.13 8.04 -16.79
CA SER A 147 8.17 7.10 -16.36
C SER A 147 9.06 7.76 -15.30
N GLY A 148 8.55 7.92 -14.09
CA GLY A 148 9.32 8.49 -12.99
C GLY A 148 8.55 8.55 -11.68
N GLU A 149 9.27 8.33 -10.58
CA GLU A 149 8.73 8.56 -9.24
C GLU A 149 8.40 10.05 -9.12
N ARG A 150 7.14 10.37 -8.83
CA ARG A 150 6.71 11.77 -8.67
C ARG A 150 7.56 12.45 -7.61
N PRO A 151 7.98 13.71 -7.81
CA PRO A 151 8.80 14.40 -6.82
C PRO A 151 8.06 14.39 -5.48
N PRO A 152 8.78 14.14 -4.36
CA PRO A 152 8.16 14.01 -3.05
C PRO A 152 7.42 15.30 -2.73
N ARG A 153 6.08 15.22 -2.71
CA ARG A 153 5.20 16.32 -2.34
C ARG A 153 4.85 16.16 -0.86
N MET A 154 4.69 17.29 -0.15
CA MET A 154 4.25 17.29 1.25
C MET A 154 2.75 16.97 1.34
N GLU A 155 2.39 15.74 0.98
CA GLU A 155 1.04 15.20 1.08
C GLU A 155 0.96 14.23 2.27
N ALA A 156 -0.22 14.15 2.89
CA ALA A 156 -0.46 13.14 3.92
C ALA A 156 -0.33 11.75 3.31
N LYS A 157 0.52 10.90 3.90
CA LYS A 157 0.66 9.51 3.47
C LYS A 157 -0.60 8.74 3.83
N PRO A 158 -0.99 7.71 3.05
CA PRO A 158 -2.07 6.82 3.42
C PRO A 158 -1.75 6.13 4.77
N GLU A 159 -2.80 5.89 5.55
CA GLU A 159 -2.70 5.14 6.81
C GLU A 159 -2.30 3.68 6.53
N ILE A 160 -1.45 3.13 7.40
CA ILE A 160 -0.98 1.75 7.31
C ILE A 160 -1.76 0.92 8.32
N GLU A 161 -2.65 0.05 7.84
CA GLU A 161 -3.37 -0.90 8.68
C GLU A 161 -2.58 -2.21 8.83
N HIS A 162 -2.35 -2.64 10.08
CA HIS A 162 -1.72 -3.92 10.35
C HIS A 162 -2.73 -5.07 10.20
N VAL A 163 -2.51 -5.94 9.21
CA VAL A 163 -3.33 -7.14 8.99
C VAL A 163 -2.80 -8.29 9.85
N PHE A 164 -3.58 -8.72 10.83
CA PHE A 164 -3.25 -9.89 11.65
C PHE A 164 -3.46 -11.18 10.86
N GLY A 165 -2.66 -12.20 11.19
CA GLY A 165 -2.87 -13.55 10.66
C GLY A 165 -4.25 -14.11 11.03
N PRO A 166 -4.90 -14.88 10.15
CA PRO A 166 -6.19 -15.48 10.46
C PRO A 166 -6.06 -16.50 11.61
N PRO A 167 -7.10 -16.66 12.45
CA PRO A 167 -7.09 -17.67 13.49
C PRO A 167 -7.05 -19.09 12.90
N PRO A 168 -6.46 -20.07 13.61
CA PRO A 168 -6.40 -21.44 13.14
C PRO A 168 -7.81 -22.06 13.05
N LYS A 169 -8.03 -22.88 12.01
CA LYS A 169 -9.30 -23.59 11.82
C LYS A 169 -9.46 -24.68 12.90
N GLN A 170 -10.60 -24.66 13.60
CA GLN A 170 -10.98 -25.68 14.58
C GLN A 170 -11.95 -26.70 13.97
N VAL A 171 -12.10 -27.85 14.64
CA VAL A 171 -13.04 -28.91 14.24
C VAL A 171 -14.47 -28.54 14.67
N ASP A 172 -15.46 -29.00 13.90
CA ASP A 172 -16.87 -28.80 14.22
C ASP A 172 -17.26 -29.52 15.53
N LEU A 173 -18.06 -28.84 16.36
CA LEU A 173 -18.54 -29.34 17.65
C LEU A 173 -19.17 -30.76 17.60
N PRO A 174 -20.05 -31.12 16.65
CA PRO A 174 -20.65 -32.46 16.65
C PRO A 174 -19.62 -33.57 16.45
N MET A 175 -18.57 -33.35 15.65
CA MET A 175 -17.49 -34.32 15.47
C MET A 175 -16.69 -34.49 16.75
N ALA A 176 -16.33 -33.39 17.42
CA ALA A 176 -15.63 -33.44 18.71
C ALA A 176 -16.44 -34.20 19.78
N VAL A 177 -17.76 -33.95 19.86
CA VAL A 177 -18.66 -34.63 20.81
C VAL A 177 -18.79 -36.12 20.50
N LEU A 178 -18.88 -36.51 19.22
CA LEU A 178 -18.97 -37.92 18.83
C LEU A 178 -17.74 -38.72 19.31
N PHE A 179 -16.53 -38.20 19.11
CA PHE A 179 -15.31 -38.85 19.58
C PHE A 179 -15.17 -38.80 21.10
N GLY A 180 -15.60 -37.72 21.76
CA GLY A 180 -15.64 -37.66 23.22
C GLY A 180 -16.58 -38.73 23.80
N ALA A 181 -17.76 -38.89 23.21
CA ALA A 181 -18.76 -39.89 23.62
C ALA A 181 -18.28 -41.33 23.34
N SER A 182 -17.57 -41.58 22.25
CA SER A 182 -17.03 -42.91 21.96
C SER A 182 -15.96 -43.34 22.95
N ILE A 183 -15.06 -42.43 23.35
CA ILE A 183 -14.07 -42.67 24.40
C ILE A 183 -14.76 -42.99 25.74
N MET A 184 -15.77 -42.19 26.12
CA MET A 184 -16.56 -42.42 27.33
C MET A 184 -17.28 -43.79 27.28
N GLY A 185 -17.86 -44.13 26.13
CA GLY A 185 -18.53 -45.41 25.90
C GLY A 185 -17.58 -46.60 26.04
N ALA A 186 -16.38 -46.52 25.47
CA ALA A 186 -15.36 -47.55 25.62
C ALA A 186 -14.95 -47.74 27.08
N LEU A 187 -14.82 -46.65 27.85
CA LEU A 187 -14.52 -46.72 29.29
C LEU A 187 -15.65 -47.38 30.07
N MET A 188 -16.91 -47.07 29.76
CA MET A 188 -18.08 -47.71 30.39
C MET A 188 -18.15 -49.21 30.06
N ILE A 189 -17.85 -49.61 28.83
CA ILE A 189 -17.78 -51.03 28.43
C ILE A 189 -16.68 -51.75 29.22
N MET A 190 -15.49 -51.13 29.35
CA MET A 190 -14.38 -51.69 30.11
C MET A 190 -14.75 -51.89 31.59
N LEU A 191 -15.38 -50.90 32.23
CA LEU A 191 -15.86 -51.00 33.61
C LEU A 191 -16.96 -52.06 33.77
N GLY A 192 -17.86 -52.18 32.80
CA GLY A 192 -18.87 -53.23 32.76
C GLY A 192 -18.24 -54.63 32.69
N LEU A 193 -17.23 -54.80 31.84
CA LEU A 193 -16.51 -56.07 31.72
C LEU A 193 -15.78 -56.44 33.02
N PHE A 194 -15.14 -55.47 33.69
CA PHE A 194 -14.52 -55.70 35.00
C PHE A 194 -15.54 -56.02 36.09
N SER A 195 -16.77 -55.50 36.00
CA SER A 195 -17.83 -55.82 36.96
C SER A 195 -18.29 -57.28 36.85
N VAL A 196 -18.20 -57.88 35.66
CA VAL A 196 -18.57 -59.29 35.42
C VAL A 196 -17.40 -60.25 35.66
N THR A 197 -16.18 -59.85 35.29
CA THR A 197 -14.99 -60.73 35.35
C THR A 197 -14.14 -60.53 36.61
N GLY A 198 -14.35 -59.44 37.36
CA GLY A 198 -13.57 -59.10 38.54
C GLY A 198 -13.87 -60.02 39.72
N ASN A 199 -12.85 -60.76 40.19
CA ASN A 199 -12.92 -61.49 41.45
C ASN A 199 -12.47 -60.57 42.61
N LEU A 200 -13.43 -60.15 43.44
CA LEU A 200 -13.21 -59.33 44.64
C LEU A 200 -13.30 -60.12 45.95
N GLU A 201 -13.35 -61.46 45.90
CA GLU A 201 -13.55 -62.33 47.07
C GLU A 201 -12.42 -62.20 48.10
N ALA A 202 -11.19 -61.94 47.64
CA ALA A 202 -10.03 -61.74 48.50
C ALA A 202 -9.97 -60.34 49.16
N LEU A 203 -10.78 -59.38 48.70
CA LEU A 203 -10.76 -57.99 49.17
C LEU A 203 -11.20 -57.84 50.65
N PRO A 204 -12.34 -58.40 51.11
CA PRO A 204 -12.75 -58.27 52.51
C PRO A 204 -11.78 -58.95 53.46
N GLU A 205 -11.16 -60.05 53.06
CA GLU A 205 -10.14 -60.72 53.85
C GLU A 205 -8.87 -59.88 53.93
N ALA A 206 -8.41 -59.30 52.82
CA ALA A 206 -7.27 -58.39 52.73
C ALA A 206 -7.43 -57.18 53.65
N VAL A 207 -8.58 -56.51 53.58
CA VAL A 207 -8.89 -55.34 54.40
C VAL A 207 -8.97 -55.68 55.89
N LYS A 208 -9.48 -56.86 56.27
CA LYS A 208 -9.51 -57.29 57.69
C LYS A 208 -8.12 -57.52 58.26
N ALA A 209 -7.18 -58.08 57.49
CA ALA A 209 -5.84 -58.39 57.98
C ALA A 209 -4.93 -57.15 58.07
N SER A 210 -5.10 -56.18 57.17
CA SER A 210 -4.32 -54.93 57.19
C SER A 210 -5.17 -53.72 56.76
N PRO A 211 -6.09 -53.25 57.63
CA PRO A 211 -7.06 -52.21 57.28
C PRO A 211 -6.36 -50.89 56.94
N PHE A 212 -5.39 -50.48 57.77
CA PHE A 212 -4.62 -49.25 57.56
C PHE A 212 -3.69 -49.32 56.35
N GLY A 213 -3.25 -50.51 55.94
CA GLY A 213 -2.41 -50.70 54.76
C GLY A 213 -3.22 -50.53 53.47
N HIS A 214 -4.26 -51.34 53.30
CA HIS A 214 -5.07 -51.36 52.08
C HIS A 214 -5.91 -50.10 51.89
N LEU A 215 -6.61 -49.64 52.94
CA LEU A 215 -7.39 -48.40 52.86
C LEU A 215 -6.49 -47.17 52.68
N GLY A 216 -5.35 -47.14 53.38
CA GLY A 216 -4.38 -46.06 53.23
C GLY A 216 -3.78 -46.00 51.83
N LEU A 217 -3.47 -47.16 51.22
CA LEU A 217 -2.97 -47.25 49.86
C LEU A 217 -4.02 -46.75 48.85
N ILE A 218 -5.26 -47.23 48.92
CA ILE A 218 -6.35 -46.80 48.03
C ILE A 218 -6.64 -45.30 48.20
N ALA A 219 -6.73 -44.82 49.44
CA ALA A 219 -6.94 -43.40 49.71
C ALA A 219 -5.80 -42.53 49.19
N SER A 220 -4.55 -42.99 49.30
CA SER A 220 -3.40 -42.28 48.74
C SER A 220 -3.43 -42.23 47.22
N LEU A 221 -3.85 -43.32 46.55
CA LEU A 221 -3.98 -43.38 45.10
C LEU A 221 -5.06 -42.41 44.59
N VAL A 222 -6.24 -42.40 45.23
CA VAL A 222 -7.30 -41.43 44.95
C VAL A 222 -6.83 -40.00 45.22
N GLY A 223 -6.05 -39.80 46.30
CA GLY A 223 -5.46 -38.50 46.62
C GLY A 223 -4.52 -37.99 45.52
N TYR A 224 -3.70 -38.87 44.94
CA TYR A 224 -2.82 -38.52 43.81
C TYR A 224 -3.62 -38.08 42.59
N GLU A 225 -4.65 -38.85 42.21
CA GLU A 225 -5.53 -38.49 41.09
C GLU A 225 -6.20 -37.13 41.32
N LEU A 226 -6.68 -36.86 42.53
CA LEU A 226 -7.27 -35.56 42.85
C LEU A 226 -6.26 -34.41 42.74
N VAL A 227 -5.01 -34.61 43.20
CA VAL A 227 -3.95 -33.61 43.04
C VAL A 227 -3.65 -33.36 41.55
N PHE A 228 -3.64 -34.39 40.71
CA PHE A 228 -3.43 -34.23 39.27
C PHE A 228 -4.62 -33.59 38.55
N VAL A 229 -5.86 -33.88 38.94
CA VAL A 229 -7.05 -33.16 38.43
C VAL A 229 -6.96 -31.69 38.81
N ARG A 230 -6.58 -31.36 40.05
CA ARG A 230 -6.38 -29.97 40.48
C ARG A 230 -5.25 -29.28 39.72
N TYR A 231 -4.18 -30.00 39.39
CA TYR A 231 -3.12 -29.49 38.53
C TYR A 231 -3.65 -29.14 37.15
N TYR A 232 -4.38 -30.06 36.52
CA TYR A 232 -4.96 -29.89 35.19
C TYR A 232 -5.90 -28.68 35.10
N VAL A 233 -6.70 -28.43 36.15
CA VAL A 233 -7.62 -27.29 36.20
C VAL A 233 -6.90 -25.93 36.40
N GLY A 234 -5.65 -25.92 36.89
CA GLY A 234 -4.84 -24.70 36.94
C GLY A 234 -4.05 -24.46 38.22
N THR A 235 -3.83 -25.48 39.08
CA THR A 235 -2.98 -25.30 40.27
C THR A 235 -1.51 -25.13 39.87
N SER A 236 -0.75 -24.31 40.59
CA SER A 236 0.68 -24.11 40.32
C SER A 236 1.47 -25.42 40.53
N ILE A 237 2.54 -25.60 39.75
CA ILE A 237 3.42 -26.79 39.85
C ILE A 237 4.10 -26.91 41.22
N PHE A 238 4.38 -25.79 41.89
CA PHE A 238 5.03 -25.81 43.20
C PHE A 238 4.05 -26.25 44.29
N ASP A 239 2.77 -25.87 44.19
CA ASP A 239 1.76 -26.30 45.15
C ASP A 239 1.38 -27.76 44.96
N THR A 240 1.33 -28.25 43.72
CA THR A 240 1.15 -29.67 43.46
C THR A 240 2.34 -30.47 43.97
N LEU A 241 3.58 -30.00 43.77
CA LEU A 241 4.76 -30.67 44.31
C LEU A 241 4.74 -30.72 45.85
N LYS A 242 4.31 -29.65 46.55
CA LYS A 242 4.13 -29.66 48.01
C LYS A 242 3.07 -30.68 48.44
N MET A 243 1.93 -30.74 47.75
CA MET A 243 0.87 -31.72 48.03
C MET A 243 1.33 -33.15 47.80
N LEU A 244 2.05 -33.41 46.70
CA LEU A 244 2.66 -34.71 46.40
C LEU A 244 3.68 -35.08 47.47
N ALA A 245 4.55 -34.14 47.86
CA ALA A 245 5.56 -34.36 48.90
C ALA A 245 4.93 -34.71 50.25
N ALA A 246 3.77 -34.13 50.59
CA ALA A 246 3.02 -34.46 51.80
C ALA A 246 2.30 -35.82 51.70
N LEU A 247 1.78 -36.18 50.51
CA LEU A 247 1.02 -37.42 50.29
C LEU A 247 1.92 -38.67 50.18
N THR A 248 3.14 -38.49 49.65
CA THR A 248 4.07 -39.59 49.34
C THR A 248 4.50 -40.43 50.56
N PRO A 249 4.85 -39.84 51.72
CA PRO A 249 5.16 -40.64 52.91
C PRO A 249 4.00 -41.54 53.34
N VAL A 250 2.76 -41.05 53.24
CA VAL A 250 1.55 -41.82 53.58
C VAL A 250 1.37 -42.98 52.62
N ALA A 251 1.51 -42.72 51.31
CA ALA A 251 1.43 -43.74 50.27
C ALA A 251 2.49 -44.84 50.43
N VAL A 252 3.75 -44.45 50.69
CA VAL A 252 4.86 -45.40 50.88
C VAL A 252 4.67 -46.26 52.13
N LEU A 253 4.28 -45.65 53.26
CA LEU A 253 4.06 -46.40 54.50
C LEU A 253 2.86 -47.34 54.40
N ALA A 254 1.72 -46.86 53.90
CA ALA A 254 0.53 -47.69 53.73
C ALA A 254 0.73 -48.79 52.67
N GLY A 255 1.31 -48.43 51.52
CA GLY A 255 1.62 -49.36 50.44
C GLY A 255 2.60 -50.45 50.85
N SER A 256 3.65 -50.10 51.58
CA SER A 256 4.60 -51.11 52.09
C SER A 256 3.93 -52.10 53.04
N ARG A 257 2.94 -51.67 53.84
CA ARG A 257 2.17 -52.55 54.73
C ARG A 257 1.18 -53.43 53.97
N ALA A 258 0.49 -52.88 52.97
CA ALA A 258 -0.41 -53.64 52.11
C ALA A 258 0.35 -54.73 51.32
N LEU A 259 1.47 -54.36 50.68
CA LEU A 259 2.26 -55.31 49.87
C LEU A 259 2.93 -56.40 50.71
N ARG A 260 3.38 -56.09 51.94
CA ARG A 260 3.92 -57.10 52.86
C ARG A 260 2.88 -58.14 53.24
N GLU A 261 1.64 -57.71 53.47
CA GLU A 261 0.54 -58.61 53.79
C GLU A 261 0.16 -59.50 52.61
N VAL A 262 0.07 -58.94 51.40
CA VAL A 262 -0.15 -59.72 50.17
C VAL A 262 0.95 -60.76 49.96
N ARG A 263 2.20 -60.40 50.24
CA ARG A 263 3.34 -61.32 50.15
C ARG A 263 3.21 -62.45 51.18
N ALA A 264 2.94 -62.14 52.44
CA ALA A 264 2.80 -63.15 53.50
C ALA A 264 1.68 -64.15 53.19
N ARG A 265 0.56 -63.71 52.64
CA ARG A 265 -0.54 -64.61 52.19
C ARG A 265 -0.11 -65.57 51.09
N ARG A 266 0.70 -65.12 50.14
CA ARG A 266 1.20 -65.98 49.05
C ARG A 266 2.13 -67.06 49.60
N GLU A 267 3.05 -66.68 50.48
CA GLU A 267 3.98 -67.62 51.12
C GLU A 267 3.23 -68.67 51.97
N LEU A 268 2.18 -68.27 52.69
CA LEU A 268 1.33 -69.20 53.45
C LEU A 268 0.53 -70.15 52.55
N ARG A 269 0.05 -69.68 51.39
CA ARG A 269 -0.68 -70.50 50.41
C ARG A 269 0.23 -71.51 49.71
N ASP A 270 1.49 -71.16 49.47
CA ASP A 270 2.44 -72.08 48.82
C ASP A 270 2.98 -73.16 49.79
N GLN A 271 2.76 -72.99 51.11
CA GLN A 271 3.10 -73.96 52.16
C GLN A 271 1.95 -74.92 52.53
N SER A 272 0.72 -74.66 52.06
CA SER A 272 -0.48 -75.48 52.30
C SER A 272 -0.83 -76.36 51.12
#